data_AF-A0A7Y7CHT2-F1
#
_entry.id   AF-A0A7Y7CHT2-F1
#
_cell.length_a   1.000
_cell.length_b   1.000
_cell.length_c   1.000
_cell.angle_alpha   90.00
_cell.angle_beta   90.00
_cell.angle_gamma   90.00
#
_symmetry.space_group_name_H-M   'P 1'
#
loop_
_entity.id
_entity.type
_entity.pdbx_description
1 polymer ?
#
loop_
_entity_poly.entity_id
_entity_poly.type
_entity_poly.pdbx_seq_one_letter_code
_entity_poly.pdbx_strand_id
1 'polypeptide(L)'
;MSKIKYYYDTETCKYERVKVKKRDVVINALGFLSLAVVLAIGIIVVLSNYFDSPKELALKKENEELKLYYDIMQNQLTGMDDMLKVLQEKDDQVYRTVFEAEPIPETVREAGSGGVLKYRNLLESDLSNKDLVVGTLDELDKVKKKMYIQTKSYDEIMQLARNKDEYYAAMPAIQP
;
A
#
# COMPACT_ATOMS: atom_id res chain seq x y z
N MET A 1 -4.60 16.16 -67.93
CA MET A 1 -3.98 17.41 -68.41
C MET A 1 -4.13 18.48 -67.33
N SER A 2 -3.04 19.12 -66.89
CA SER A 2 -3.10 20.14 -65.82
C SER A 2 -3.76 21.42 -66.35
N LYS A 3 -4.76 21.95 -65.63
CA LYS A 3 -5.35 23.26 -65.94
C LYS A 3 -4.31 24.34 -65.61
N ILE A 4 -3.70 24.93 -66.63
CA ILE A 4 -2.75 26.03 -66.49
C ILE A 4 -3.57 27.32 -66.28
N LYS A 5 -3.33 28.03 -65.18
CA LYS A 5 -3.95 29.33 -64.89
C LYS A 5 -3.17 30.44 -65.60
N TYR A 6 -3.88 31.32 -66.29
CA TYR A 6 -3.34 32.51 -66.95
C TYR A 6 -3.97 33.75 -66.30
N TYR A 7 -3.20 34.83 -66.16
CA TYR A 7 -3.72 36.15 -65.76
C TYR A 7 -3.48 37.14 -66.90
N TYR A 8 -4.40 38.10 -67.06
CA TYR A 8 -4.26 39.16 -68.06
C TYR A 8 -3.47 40.31 -67.45
N ASP A 9 -2.36 40.68 -68.09
CA ASP A 9 -1.60 41.87 -67.74
C ASP A 9 -2.14 43.07 -68.53
N THR A 10 -2.65 44.06 -67.80
CA THR A 10 -3.28 45.26 -68.36
C THR A 10 -2.27 46.24 -68.98
N GLU A 11 -0.97 46.11 -68.68
CA GLU A 11 0.06 46.99 -69.23
C GLU A 11 0.65 46.44 -70.54
N THR A 12 0.79 45.12 -70.64
CA THR A 12 1.35 44.47 -71.84
C THR A 12 0.28 43.87 -72.76
N CYS A 13 -1.00 43.94 -72.37
CA CYS A 13 -2.18 43.40 -73.06
C CYS A 13 -2.06 41.92 -73.42
N LYS A 14 -1.34 41.13 -72.62
CA LYS A 14 -1.05 39.72 -72.88
C LYS A 14 -1.49 38.84 -71.72
N TYR A 15 -1.88 37.60 -72.04
CA TYR A 15 -2.14 36.57 -71.06
C TYR A 15 -0.84 35.87 -70.66
N GLU A 16 -0.41 36.06 -69.43
CA GLU A 16 0.79 35.42 -68.90
C GLU A 16 0.43 34.20 -68.03
N ARG A 17 1.27 33.17 -68.08
CA ARG A 17 1.08 31.98 -67.24
C ARG A 17 1.40 32.34 -65.78
N VAL A 18 0.53 31.93 -64.87
CA VAL A 18 0.81 32.03 -63.43
C VAL A 18 1.96 31.06 -63.10
N LYS A 19 3.16 31.61 -62.88
CA LYS A 19 4.33 30.85 -62.42
C LYS A 19 4.31 30.78 -60.89
N VAL A 20 3.91 29.63 -60.34
CA VAL A 20 4.07 29.37 -58.90
C VAL A 20 5.55 29.40 -58.53
N LYS A 21 5.93 30.24 -57.56
CA LYS A 21 7.30 30.27 -57.05
C LYS A 21 7.50 29.08 -56.11
N LYS A 22 8.70 28.47 -56.12
CA LYS A 22 9.03 27.36 -55.20
C LYS A 22 8.82 27.74 -53.72
N ARG A 23 9.03 29.02 -53.38
CA ARG A 23 8.79 29.56 -52.02
C ARG A 23 7.32 29.47 -51.60
N ASP A 24 6.38 29.80 -52.49
CA ASP A 24 4.95 29.79 -52.18
C ASP A 24 4.46 28.36 -51.90
N VAL A 25 5.01 27.37 -52.62
CA VAL A 25 4.74 25.95 -52.40
C VAL A 25 5.27 25.49 -51.03
N VAL A 26 6.47 25.93 -50.65
CA VAL A 26 7.08 25.59 -49.34
C VAL A 26 6.31 26.23 -48.18
N ILE A 27 5.91 27.50 -48.30
CA ILE A 27 5.13 28.20 -47.26
C ILE A 27 3.76 27.55 -47.07
N ASN A 28 3.08 27.20 -48.16
CA ASN A 28 1.77 26.55 -48.06
C ASN A 28 1.89 25.13 -47.45
N ALA A 29 2.94 24.39 -47.80
CA ALA A 29 3.24 23.09 -47.19
C ALA A 29 3.55 23.20 -45.68
N LEU A 30 4.31 24.21 -45.27
CA LEU A 30 4.57 24.51 -43.85
C LEU A 30 3.30 24.90 -43.10
N GLY A 31 2.41 25.69 -43.71
CA GLY A 31 1.11 26.04 -43.16
C GLY A 31 0.26 24.79 -42.88
N PHE A 32 0.17 23.89 -43.85
CA PHE A 32 -0.55 22.62 -43.68
C PHE A 32 0.09 21.73 -42.60
N LEU A 33 1.42 21.61 -42.57
CA LEU A 33 2.15 20.86 -41.54
C LEU A 33 1.90 21.43 -40.14
N SER A 34 1.93 22.74 -39.99
CA SER A 34 1.69 23.40 -38.70
C SER A 34 0.28 23.12 -38.17
N LEU A 35 -0.74 23.16 -39.04
CA LEU A 35 -2.12 22.84 -38.67
C LEU A 35 -2.26 21.37 -38.29
N ALA A 36 -1.62 20.47 -39.03
CA ALA A 36 -1.63 19.04 -38.72
C ALA A 36 -0.99 18.74 -37.36
N VAL A 37 0.12 19.40 -37.02
CA VAL A 37 0.78 19.26 -35.71
C VAL A 37 -0.11 19.78 -34.59
N VAL A 38 -0.73 20.95 -34.76
CA VAL A 38 -1.64 21.52 -33.75
C VAL A 38 -2.84 20.59 -33.51
N LEU A 39 -3.44 20.06 -34.57
CA LEU A 39 -4.53 19.08 -34.44
C LEU A 39 -4.07 17.78 -33.77
N ALA A 40 -2.89 17.26 -34.12
CA ALA A 40 -2.35 16.06 -33.49
C ALA A 40 -2.13 16.25 -31.98
N ILE A 41 -1.55 17.39 -31.58
CA ILE A 41 -1.38 17.73 -30.16
C ILE A 41 -2.75 17.85 -29.47
N GLY A 42 -3.72 18.51 -30.10
CA GLY A 42 -5.07 18.64 -29.57
C GLY A 42 -5.73 17.28 -29.31
N ILE A 43 -5.61 16.35 -30.26
CA ILE A 43 -6.14 14.99 -30.12
C ILE A 43 -5.44 14.24 -28.99
N ILE A 44 -4.10 14.31 -28.88
CA ILE A 44 -3.36 13.65 -27.81
C ILE A 44 -3.76 14.18 -26.43
N VAL A 45 -3.91 15.50 -26.28
CA VAL A 45 -4.33 16.11 -25.01
C VAL A 45 -5.75 15.67 -24.63
N VAL A 46 -6.69 15.66 -25.58
CA VAL A 46 -8.06 15.20 -25.32
C VAL A 46 -8.07 13.73 -24.95
N LEU A 47 -7.37 12.88 -25.70
CA LEU A 47 -7.32 11.44 -25.41
C LEU A 47 -6.65 11.16 -24.06
N SER A 48 -5.55 11.84 -23.73
CA SER A 48 -4.84 11.65 -22.46
C SER A 48 -5.63 12.11 -21.23
N ASN A 49 -6.55 13.07 -21.37
CA ASN A 49 -7.38 13.52 -20.24
C ASN A 49 -8.61 12.63 -20.03
N TYR A 50 -9.15 12.05 -21.10
CA TYR A 50 -10.39 11.25 -21.04
C TYR A 50 -10.15 9.75 -20.96
N PHE A 51 -9.02 9.25 -21.48
CA PHE A 51 -8.68 7.84 -21.48
C PHE A 51 -7.37 7.62 -20.74
N ASP A 52 -7.46 6.94 -19.60
CA ASP A 52 -6.29 6.41 -18.92
C ASP A 52 -5.53 5.48 -19.86
N SER A 53 -4.21 5.59 -19.87
CA SER A 53 -3.37 4.63 -20.59
C SER A 53 -3.60 3.23 -20.02
N PRO A 54 -3.53 2.14 -20.83
CA PRO A 54 -3.66 0.78 -20.31
C PRO A 54 -2.67 0.47 -19.17
N LYS A 55 -1.51 1.15 -19.16
CA LYS A 55 -0.53 1.07 -18.07
C LYS A 55 -1.04 1.72 -16.78
N GLU A 56 -1.68 2.88 -16.88
CA GLU A 56 -2.22 3.60 -15.72
C GLU A 56 -3.39 2.84 -15.11
N LEU A 57 -4.28 2.29 -15.94
CA LEU A 57 -5.38 1.45 -15.48
C LEU A 57 -4.86 0.20 -14.75
N ALA A 58 -3.84 -0.47 -15.29
CA ALA A 58 -3.21 -1.62 -14.64
C ALA A 58 -2.59 -1.25 -13.28
N LEU A 59 -1.87 -0.13 -13.21
CA LEU A 59 -1.28 0.37 -11.97
C LEU A 59 -2.34 0.77 -10.93
N LYS A 60 -3.46 1.36 -11.35
CA LYS A 60 -4.59 1.67 -10.45
C LYS A 60 -5.17 0.39 -9.86
N LYS A 61 -5.40 -0.63 -10.70
CA LYS A 61 -5.91 -1.95 -10.26
C LYS A 61 -4.95 -2.63 -9.29
N GLU A 62 -3.65 -2.61 -9.58
CA GLU A 62 -2.63 -3.18 -8.68
C GLU A 62 -2.61 -2.47 -7.32
N ASN A 63 -2.70 -1.13 -7.30
CA ASN A 63 -2.78 -0.37 -6.05
C ASN A 63 -4.05 -0.67 -5.24
N GLU A 64 -5.19 -0.87 -5.91
CA GLU A 64 -6.44 -1.26 -5.25
C GLU A 64 -6.36 -2.68 -4.67
N GLU A 65 -5.79 -3.63 -5.42
CA GLU A 65 -5.55 -5.00 -4.95
C GLU A 65 -4.61 -5.02 -3.74
N LEU A 66 -3.52 -4.24 -3.77
CA LEU A 66 -2.62 -4.11 -2.64
C LEU A 66 -3.33 -3.57 -1.39
N LYS A 67 -4.15 -2.52 -1.54
CA LYS A 67 -4.95 -1.98 -0.42
C LYS A 67 -5.89 -3.03 0.17
N LEU A 68 -6.54 -3.83 -0.68
CA LEU A 68 -7.39 -4.94 -0.23
C LEU A 68 -6.59 -5.97 0.58
N TYR A 69 -5.39 -6.35 0.13
CA TYR A 69 -4.56 -7.29 0.88
C TYR A 69 -4.13 -6.76 2.24
N TYR A 70 -3.82 -5.47 2.34
CA TYR A 70 -3.53 -4.84 3.63
C TYR A 70 -4.74 -4.83 4.56
N ASP A 71 -5.94 -4.55 4.04
CA ASP A 71 -7.17 -4.60 4.85
C ASP A 71 -7.47 -6.02 5.36
N ILE A 72 -7.28 -7.03 4.52
CA ILE A 72 -7.40 -8.44 4.95
C ILE A 72 -6.38 -8.77 6.04
N MET A 73 -5.12 -8.36 5.87
CA MET A 73 -4.07 -8.58 6.87
C MET A 73 -4.38 -7.89 8.20
N GLN A 74 -4.89 -6.66 8.13
CA GLN A 74 -5.32 -5.90 9.30
C GLN A 74 -6.43 -6.64 10.06
N ASN A 75 -7.46 -7.11 9.35
CA ASN A 75 -8.54 -7.89 9.95
C ASN A 75 -8.05 -9.21 10.58
N GLN A 76 -7.07 -9.87 9.96
CA GLN A 76 -6.45 -11.08 10.53
C GLN A 76 -5.67 -10.78 11.81
N LEU A 77 -4.92 -9.68 11.85
CA LEU A 77 -4.18 -9.26 13.05
C LEU A 77 -5.13 -8.94 14.22
N THR A 78 -6.23 -8.24 13.95
CA THR A 78 -7.26 -7.97 14.96
C THR A 78 -7.86 -9.28 15.48
N GLY A 79 -8.18 -10.23 14.59
CA GLY A 79 -8.66 -11.56 14.99
C GLY A 79 -7.64 -12.35 15.84
N MET A 80 -6.35 -12.22 15.53
CA MET A 80 -5.27 -12.82 16.34
C MET A 80 -5.15 -12.16 17.72
N ASP A 81 -5.27 -10.83 17.81
CA ASP A 81 -5.25 -10.10 19.08
C ASP A 81 -6.43 -10.52 19.98
N ASP A 82 -7.62 -10.66 19.40
CA ASP A 82 -8.80 -11.11 20.14
C ASP A 82 -8.66 -12.56 20.63
N MET A 83 -8.12 -13.46 19.79
CA MET A 83 -7.82 -14.82 20.23
C MET A 83 -6.77 -14.85 21.34
N LEU A 84 -5.74 -13.99 21.27
CA LEU A 84 -4.75 -13.87 22.33
C LEU A 84 -5.35 -13.35 23.64
N LYS A 85 -6.30 -12.41 23.59
CA LYS A 85 -7.03 -11.96 24.80
C LYS A 85 -7.78 -13.11 25.47
N VAL A 86 -8.48 -13.93 24.69
CA VAL A 86 -9.18 -15.11 25.21
C VAL A 86 -8.20 -16.09 25.86
N LEU A 87 -7.03 -16.30 25.27
CA LEU A 87 -5.99 -17.16 25.85
C LEU A 87 -5.42 -16.57 27.15
N GLN A 88 -5.17 -15.26 27.19
CA GLN A 88 -4.70 -14.56 28.38
C GLN A 88 -5.71 -14.62 29.53
N GLU A 89 -6.99 -14.41 29.25
CA GLU A 89 -8.06 -14.50 30.24
C GLU A 89 -8.16 -15.92 30.82
N LYS A 90 -8.10 -16.93 29.95
CA LYS A 90 -8.10 -18.34 30.37
C LYS A 90 -6.86 -18.67 31.22
N ASP A 91 -5.71 -18.13 30.85
CA ASP A 91 -4.47 -18.32 31.59
C ASP A 91 -4.56 -17.77 33.02
N ASP A 92 -5.07 -16.54 33.19
CA ASP A 92 -5.22 -15.93 34.51
C ASP A 92 -6.30 -16.62 35.36
N GLN A 93 -7.48 -16.84 34.79
CA GLN A 93 -8.65 -17.31 35.53
C GLN A 93 -8.62 -18.82 35.80
N VAL A 94 -7.99 -19.61 34.93
CA VAL A 94 -7.99 -21.06 35.04
C VAL A 94 -6.61 -21.57 35.44
N TYR A 95 -5.61 -21.40 34.58
CA TYR A 95 -4.33 -22.08 34.79
C TYR A 95 -3.57 -21.51 35.98
N ARG A 96 -3.36 -20.19 36.04
CA ARG A 96 -2.67 -19.54 37.16
C ARG A 96 -3.43 -19.69 38.47
N THR A 97 -4.75 -19.65 38.44
CA THR A 97 -5.58 -19.90 39.63
C THR A 97 -5.43 -21.34 40.14
N VAL A 98 -5.41 -22.35 39.26
CA VAL A 98 -5.21 -23.76 39.66
C VAL A 98 -3.82 -24.01 40.25
N PHE A 99 -2.79 -23.36 39.71
CA PHE A 99 -1.41 -23.52 40.19
C PHE A 99 -0.99 -22.47 41.23
N GLU A 100 -1.92 -21.65 41.71
CA GLU A 100 -1.70 -20.58 42.71
C GLU A 100 -0.55 -19.63 42.31
N ALA A 101 -0.41 -19.36 41.01
CA ALA A 101 0.58 -18.44 40.46
C ALA A 101 0.01 -17.03 40.32
N GLU A 102 0.85 -16.00 40.50
CA GLU A 102 0.42 -14.62 40.33
C GLU A 102 0.06 -14.31 38.87
N PRO A 103 -1.03 -13.59 38.58
CA PRO A 103 -1.38 -13.20 37.22
C PRO A 103 -0.35 -12.21 36.64
N ILE A 104 -0.12 -12.28 35.33
CA ILE A 104 0.81 -11.37 34.66
C ILE A 104 0.17 -9.98 34.58
N PRO A 105 0.83 -8.91 35.06
CA PRO A 105 0.29 -7.56 34.96
C PRO A 105 0.06 -7.15 33.50
N GLU A 106 -1.05 -6.45 33.25
CA GLU A 106 -1.39 -5.93 31.92
C GLU A 106 -0.29 -5.02 31.37
N THR A 107 0.36 -4.24 32.23
CA THR A 107 1.51 -3.40 31.86
C THR A 107 2.65 -4.18 31.25
N VAL A 108 2.88 -5.43 31.67
CA VAL A 108 3.92 -6.32 31.13
C VAL A 108 3.44 -6.92 29.80
N ARG A 109 2.16 -7.29 29.69
CA ARG A 109 1.56 -7.81 28.45
C ARG A 109 1.55 -6.78 27.32
N GLU A 110 1.31 -5.52 27.68
CA GLU A 110 1.32 -4.39 26.76
C GLU A 110 2.70 -3.72 26.66
N ALA A 111 3.69 -4.15 27.44
CA ALA A 111 5.01 -3.54 27.50
C ALA A 111 5.72 -3.60 26.13
N GLY A 112 5.59 -2.48 25.42
CA GLY A 112 6.45 -2.05 24.34
C GLY A 112 5.99 -2.52 22.98
N SER A 113 5.38 -1.65 22.19
CA SER A 113 5.98 -1.39 20.88
C SER A 113 7.12 -0.40 21.11
N GLY A 114 8.32 -0.70 20.60
CA GLY A 114 9.45 0.23 20.73
C GLY A 114 9.07 1.56 20.08
N GLY A 115 9.48 2.68 20.69
CA GLY A 115 8.97 4.02 20.40
C GLY A 115 9.04 4.47 18.93
N VAL A 116 8.40 5.61 18.68
CA VAL A 116 8.10 6.33 17.42
C VAL A 116 9.16 6.23 16.30
N LEU A 117 10.42 5.94 16.62
CA LEU A 117 11.54 5.87 15.68
C LEU A 117 11.69 4.52 14.95
N LYS A 118 10.97 3.46 15.33
CA LYS A 118 11.19 2.10 14.77
C LYS A 118 10.97 2.01 13.26
N TYR A 119 9.98 2.75 12.75
CA TYR A 119 9.64 2.79 11.31
C TYR A 119 10.01 4.14 10.67
N ARG A 120 10.94 4.89 11.26
CA ARG A 120 11.31 6.23 10.76
C ARG A 120 11.74 6.20 9.28
N ASN A 121 12.48 5.18 8.86
CA ASN A 121 12.89 5.03 7.46
C ASN A 121 11.69 4.88 6.49
N LEU A 122 10.58 4.28 6.95
CA LEU A 122 9.35 4.15 6.17
C LEU A 122 8.55 5.46 6.19
N LEU A 123 8.54 6.17 7.33
CA LEU A 123 7.92 7.49 7.45
C LEU A 123 8.62 8.55 6.58
N GLU A 124 9.95 8.46 6.44
CA GLU A 124 10.80 9.36 5.64
C GLU A 124 10.80 9.03 4.12
N SER A 125 10.25 7.88 3.70
CA SER A 125 10.15 7.49 2.27
C SER A 125 9.15 8.36 1.49
N ASP A 126 8.98 8.23 0.16
CA ASP A 126 7.94 8.96 -0.61
C ASP A 126 6.67 8.13 -0.87
N LEU A 127 6.41 7.12 -0.05
CA LEU A 127 5.22 6.27 -0.18
C LEU A 127 3.92 7.05 0.11
N SER A 128 2.89 6.91 -0.73
CA SER A 128 1.59 7.55 -0.47
C SER A 128 0.78 6.85 0.64
N ASN A 129 1.03 5.56 0.88
CA ASN A 129 0.25 4.72 1.80
C ASN A 129 1.03 4.37 3.08
N LYS A 130 1.91 5.26 3.56
CA LYS A 130 2.78 5.01 4.72
C LYS A 130 2.01 4.63 5.97
N ASP A 131 0.96 5.38 6.28
CA ASP A 131 0.23 5.20 7.54
C ASP A 131 -0.39 3.81 7.65
N LEU A 132 -0.88 3.30 6.52
CA LEU A 132 -1.45 1.95 6.44
C LEU A 132 -0.37 0.88 6.61
N VAL A 133 0.80 1.02 5.97
CA VAL A 133 1.91 0.08 6.15
C VAL A 133 2.46 0.10 7.57
N VAL A 134 2.70 1.30 8.12
CA VAL A 134 3.26 1.48 9.46
C VAL A 134 2.27 0.99 10.53
N GLY A 135 0.98 1.28 10.38
CA GLY A 135 -0.06 0.80 11.28
C GLY A 135 -0.11 -0.72 11.36
N THR A 136 -0.15 -1.39 10.20
CA THR A 136 -0.19 -2.86 10.18
C THR A 136 1.09 -3.49 10.72
N LEU A 137 2.27 -2.88 10.50
CA LEU A 137 3.53 -3.36 11.07
C LEU A 137 3.60 -3.19 12.59
N ASP A 138 3.11 -2.06 13.12
CA ASP A 138 3.07 -1.82 14.58
C ASP A 138 2.13 -2.80 15.28
N GLU A 139 0.95 -3.07 14.70
CA GLU A 139 0.00 -4.04 15.24
C GLU A 139 0.56 -5.47 15.20
N LEU A 140 1.21 -5.85 14.10
CA LEU A 140 1.90 -7.13 13.99
C LEU A 140 2.97 -7.30 15.08
N ASP A 141 3.77 -6.26 15.34
CA ASP A 141 4.80 -6.31 16.36
C ASP A 141 4.22 -6.39 17.78
N LYS A 142 3.09 -5.72 18.04
CA LYS A 142 2.35 -5.85 19.30
C LYS A 142 1.83 -7.27 19.51
N VAL A 143 1.14 -7.84 18.53
CA VAL A 143 0.62 -9.22 18.57
C VAL A 143 1.75 -10.23 18.79
N LYS A 144 2.86 -10.08 18.07
CA LYS A 144 4.05 -10.95 18.20
C LYS A 144 4.62 -10.94 19.63
N LYS A 145 4.66 -9.78 20.28
CA LYS A 145 5.15 -9.65 21.65
C LYS A 145 4.18 -10.23 22.68
N LYS A 146 2.88 -9.92 22.55
CA LYS A 146 1.84 -10.55 23.38
C LYS A 146 1.91 -12.07 23.31
N MET A 147 2.09 -12.62 22.10
CA MET A 147 2.26 -14.06 21.89
C MET A 147 3.54 -14.62 22.54
N TYR A 148 4.66 -13.90 22.46
CA TYR A 148 5.90 -14.31 23.12
C TYR A 148 5.75 -14.40 24.64
N ILE A 149 5.14 -13.38 25.26
CA ILE A 149 4.87 -13.34 26.70
C ILE A 149 3.92 -14.48 27.08
N GLN A 150 2.86 -14.70 26.31
CA GLN A 150 1.91 -15.78 26.57
C GLN A 150 2.58 -17.16 26.49
N THR A 151 3.49 -17.36 25.53
CA THR A 151 4.24 -18.61 25.41
C THR A 151 5.11 -18.83 26.66
N LYS A 152 5.77 -17.79 27.16
CA LYS A 152 6.57 -17.86 28.39
C LYS A 152 5.73 -18.15 29.63
N SER A 153 4.51 -17.59 29.69
CA SER A 153 3.53 -17.91 30.74
C SER A 153 3.21 -19.41 30.76
N TYR A 154 2.93 -19.99 29.59
CA TYR A 154 2.63 -21.42 29.49
C TYR A 154 3.84 -22.31 29.81
N ASP A 155 5.06 -21.89 29.46
CA ASP A 155 6.28 -22.59 29.89
C ASP A 155 6.37 -22.65 31.42
N GLU A 156 6.09 -21.53 32.11
CA GLU A 156 6.10 -21.44 33.58
C GLU A 156 5.03 -22.35 34.22
N ILE A 157 3.80 -22.28 33.71
CA ILE A 157 2.70 -23.12 34.19
C ILE A 157 2.99 -24.60 33.98
N MET A 158 3.60 -24.97 32.86
CA MET A 158 4.01 -26.34 32.59
C MET A 158 5.07 -26.83 33.60
N GLN A 159 5.98 -25.95 34.01
CA GLN A 159 6.97 -26.27 35.03
C GLN A 159 6.33 -26.46 36.40
N LEU A 160 5.39 -25.57 36.79
CA LEU A 160 4.64 -25.71 38.04
C LEU A 160 3.84 -27.01 38.07
N ALA A 161 3.21 -27.37 36.95
CA ALA A 161 2.46 -28.63 36.82
C ALA A 161 3.35 -29.85 37.05
N ARG A 162 4.56 -29.88 36.47
CA ARG A 162 5.52 -30.99 36.64
C ARG A 162 6.02 -31.13 38.07
N ASN A 163 6.24 -30.01 38.75
CA ASN A 163 6.75 -30.00 40.13
C ASN A 163 5.65 -30.26 41.18
N LYS A 164 4.37 -30.22 40.79
CA LYS A 164 3.25 -30.36 41.73
C LYS A 164 3.16 -31.76 42.35
N ASP A 165 3.56 -32.79 41.60
CA ASP A 165 3.61 -34.17 42.11
C ASP A 165 4.64 -34.32 43.24
N GLU A 166 5.83 -33.74 43.07
CA GLU A 166 6.87 -33.71 44.12
C GLU A 166 6.40 -32.92 45.35
N TYR A 167 5.71 -31.79 45.13
CA TYR A 167 5.13 -31.00 46.21
C TYR A 167 4.10 -31.80 47.02
N TYR A 168 3.17 -32.50 46.36
CA TYR A 168 2.18 -33.33 47.04
C TYR A 168 2.80 -34.54 47.74
N ALA A 169 3.85 -35.12 47.18
CA ALA A 169 4.60 -36.20 47.84
C ALA A 169 5.32 -35.72 49.12
N ALA A 170 5.78 -34.46 49.14
CA ALA A 170 6.42 -33.85 50.30
C ALA A 170 5.43 -33.26 51.32
N MET A 171 4.13 -33.17 50.99
CA MET A 171 3.12 -32.62 51.88
C MET A 171 2.79 -33.64 52.99
N PRO A 172 2.93 -33.28 54.28
CA PRO A 172 2.59 -34.18 55.37
C PRO A 172 1.11 -34.56 55.30
N ALA A 173 0.80 -35.84 55.48
CA ALA A 173 -0.56 -36.38 55.38
C ALA A 173 -1.52 -35.86 56.46
N ILE A 174 -1.01 -35.11 57.45
CA ILE A 174 -1.77 -34.57 58.57
C ILE A 174 -1.60 -33.04 58.53
N GLN A 175 -2.69 -32.30 58.36
CA GLN A 175 -2.69 -30.85 58.56
C GLN A 175 -2.48 -30.54 60.06
N PRO A 176 -1.64 -29.55 60.40
CA PRO A 176 -1.45 -29.13 61.80
C PRO A 176 -2.72 -28.56 62.43
#